data_AF-A0A383CVQ0-F1
#
_entry.id   AF-A0A383CVQ0-F1
#
_cell.length_a   1.000
_cell.length_b   1.000
_cell.length_c   1.000
_cell.angle_alpha   90.00
_cell.angle_beta   90.00
_cell.angle_gamma   90.00
#
_symmetry.space_group_name_H-M   'P 1'
#
loop_
_entity.id
_entity.type
_entity.pdbx_description
1 polymer ?
#
loop_
_entity_poly.entity_id
_entity_poly.type
_entity_poly.pdbx_seq_one_letter_code
_entity_poly.pdbx_strand_id
1 'polypeptide(L)'
;RVSTQINKELVVCPVDYPYFYMDNEKTNLLIGSKRHWRTNSKTLCTFLISHKFIERYWDNLYNNCLDRHDPFEKYLNKIYEKELCISPVKSLSIHMTNVNSSYGLSPFINYKSLWEENDYK
;
A
#
# COMPACT_ATOMS: atom_id res chain seq x y z
N ARG A 1 6.23 16.04 -0.79
CA ARG A 1 6.84 16.32 -2.12
C ARG A 1 5.91 15.91 -3.27
N VAL A 2 5.61 14.62 -3.47
CA VAL A 2 4.73 14.16 -4.58
C VAL A 2 3.38 14.88 -4.58
N SER A 3 2.64 14.81 -3.47
CA SER A 3 1.34 15.50 -3.30
C SER A 3 1.40 16.99 -3.66
N THR A 4 2.43 17.69 -3.19
CA THR A 4 2.68 19.11 -3.48
C THR A 4 2.92 19.38 -4.97
N GLN A 5 3.69 18.53 -5.65
CA GLN A 5 4.03 18.72 -7.07
C GLN A 5 2.83 18.49 -7.99
N ILE A 6 1.96 17.55 -7.64
CA ILE A 6 0.74 17.27 -8.41
C ILE A 6 -0.47 18.10 -7.96
N ASN A 7 -0.32 18.85 -6.87
CA ASN A 7 -1.39 19.58 -6.18
C ASN A 7 -2.64 18.72 -5.91
N LYS A 8 -2.42 17.48 -5.44
CA LYS A 8 -3.47 16.52 -5.10
C LYS A 8 -3.11 15.77 -3.83
N GLU A 9 -4.15 15.35 -3.13
CA GLU A 9 -4.09 14.39 -2.03
C GLU A 9 -3.63 13.01 -2.57
N LEU A 10 -3.17 12.13 -1.67
CA LEU A 10 -2.63 10.81 -2.02
C LEU A 10 -3.24 9.74 -1.11
N VAL A 11 -3.33 8.53 -1.63
CA VAL A 11 -3.40 7.32 -0.80
C VAL A 11 -1.99 6.76 -0.67
N VAL A 12 -1.54 6.50 0.55
CA VAL A 12 -0.20 5.97 0.80
C VAL A 12 -0.27 4.64 1.52
N CYS A 13 0.23 3.58 0.89
CA CYS A 13 0.44 2.30 1.54
C CYS A 13 1.84 2.26 2.16
N PRO A 14 1.98 1.75 3.40
CA PRO A 14 3.26 1.73 4.08
C PRO A 14 4.14 0.53 3.67
N VAL A 15 3.58 -0.45 2.96
CA VAL A 15 4.26 -1.70 2.59
C VAL A 15 4.25 -1.90 1.07
N ASP A 16 5.34 -2.48 0.56
CA ASP A 16 5.45 -3.05 -0.77
C ASP A 16 5.06 -4.53 -0.77
N TYR A 17 3.92 -4.86 -1.35
CA TYR A 17 3.38 -6.22 -1.30
C TYR A 17 3.92 -7.10 -2.44
N PRO A 18 4.31 -8.36 -2.17
CA PRO A 18 4.72 -9.36 -3.16
C PRO A 18 3.79 -9.54 -4.34
N TYR A 19 2.47 -9.49 -4.13
CA TYR A 19 1.52 -9.73 -5.21
C TYR A 19 1.65 -8.72 -6.36
N PHE A 20 2.23 -7.52 -6.11
CA PHE A 20 2.54 -6.54 -7.15
C PHE A 20 3.62 -6.99 -8.15
N TYR A 21 4.26 -8.13 -7.90
CA TYR A 21 5.33 -8.72 -8.71
C TYR A 21 4.92 -10.08 -9.30
N MET A 22 3.73 -10.59 -8.97
CA MET A 22 3.26 -11.90 -9.43
C MET A 22 2.73 -11.85 -10.87
N ASP A 23 2.30 -10.66 -11.32
CA ASP A 23 1.81 -10.41 -12.66
C ASP A 23 2.74 -9.42 -13.40
N ASN A 24 2.76 -9.49 -14.74
CA ASN A 24 3.53 -8.58 -15.58
C ASN A 24 2.78 -7.24 -15.82
N GLU A 25 2.46 -6.55 -14.73
CA GLU A 25 1.72 -5.28 -14.75
C GLU A 25 2.68 -4.09 -14.82
N LYS A 26 2.34 -3.10 -15.65
CA LYS A 26 3.11 -1.85 -15.73
C LYS A 26 2.86 -1.01 -14.48
N THR A 27 3.91 -0.40 -13.94
CA THR A 27 3.82 0.58 -12.85
C THR A 27 4.76 1.75 -13.12
N ASN A 28 4.40 2.94 -12.62
CA ASN A 28 5.26 4.10 -12.67
C ASN A 28 6.09 4.19 -11.39
N LEU A 29 7.39 4.48 -11.54
CA LEU A 29 8.27 4.78 -10.41
C LEU A 29 8.39 6.28 -10.20
N LEU A 30 8.07 6.73 -9.00
CA LEU A 30 8.25 8.09 -8.53
C LEU A 30 9.56 8.16 -7.74
N ILE A 31 10.56 8.78 -8.34
CA ILE A 31 11.91 8.83 -7.78
C ILE A 31 12.00 9.93 -6.72
N GLY A 32 12.22 9.52 -5.46
CA GLY A 32 12.59 10.42 -4.37
C GLY A 32 14.09 10.34 -4.05
N SER A 33 14.59 11.32 -3.29
CA SER A 33 16.01 11.42 -2.92
C SER A 33 16.49 10.33 -1.96
N LYS A 34 15.62 9.85 -1.07
CA LYS A 34 15.92 8.78 -0.09
C LYS A 34 15.13 7.50 -0.32
N ARG A 35 13.98 7.59 -0.97
CA ARG A 35 13.06 6.48 -1.21
C ARG A 35 12.38 6.67 -2.55
N HIS A 36 12.19 5.56 -3.24
CA HIS A 36 11.40 5.48 -4.46
C HIS A 36 10.04 4.91 -4.13
N TRP A 37 9.03 5.34 -4.88
CA TRP A 37 7.66 4.92 -4.72
C TRP A 37 7.17 4.35 -6.04
N ARG A 38 6.27 3.39 -5.97
CA ARG A 38 5.55 2.86 -7.13
C ARG A 38 4.09 3.27 -7.08
N THR A 39 3.45 3.37 -8.23
CA THR A 39 2.01 3.55 -8.31
C THR A 39 1.29 2.22 -8.18
N ASN A 40 0.19 2.20 -7.44
CA ASN A 40 -0.60 1.00 -7.19
C ASN A 40 -2.05 1.22 -7.63
N SER A 41 -2.64 0.20 -8.22
CA SER A 41 -4.07 0.13 -8.54
C SER A 41 -4.86 -0.71 -7.55
N LYS A 42 -4.17 -1.39 -6.63
CA LYS A 42 -4.72 -2.30 -5.62
C LYS A 42 -3.91 -2.15 -4.33
N THR A 43 -4.52 -2.37 -3.18
CA THR A 43 -3.84 -2.41 -1.88
C THR A 43 -4.54 -3.41 -0.97
N LEU A 44 -3.95 -3.69 0.19
CA LEU A 44 -4.69 -4.26 1.32
C LEU A 44 -5.35 -3.14 2.14
N CYS A 45 -6.10 -3.49 3.18
CA CYS A 45 -6.76 -2.54 4.09
C CYS A 45 -5.82 -1.78 5.05
N THR A 46 -4.55 -1.59 4.67
CA THR A 46 -3.59 -0.79 5.44
C THR A 46 -3.04 0.33 4.56
N PHE A 47 -3.52 1.55 4.82
CA PHE A 47 -3.17 2.74 4.08
C PHE A 47 -3.33 4.00 4.94
N LEU A 48 -2.70 5.08 4.50
CA LEU A 48 -2.86 6.42 5.03
C LEU A 48 -3.57 7.28 3.99
N ILE A 49 -4.60 7.99 4.44
CA ILE A 49 -5.34 9.00 3.67
C ILE A 49 -5.58 10.22 4.55
N SER A 50 -5.78 11.39 3.93
CA SER A 50 -6.10 12.60 4.67
C SER A 50 -7.56 12.62 5.12
N HIS A 51 -7.87 13.46 6.11
CA HIS A 51 -9.25 13.68 6.56
C HIS A 51 -10.19 14.05 5.41
N LYS A 52 -9.73 14.88 4.48
CA LYS A 52 -10.51 15.27 3.29
C LYS A 52 -10.87 14.08 2.41
N PHE A 53 -9.97 13.10 2.28
CA PHE A 53 -10.25 11.86 1.57
C PHE A 53 -11.22 10.96 2.33
N ILE A 54 -11.16 10.94 3.66
CA ILE A 54 -12.15 10.23 4.48
C ILE A 54 -13.55 10.80 4.21
N GLU A 55 -13.72 12.12 4.28
CA GLU A 55 -15.01 12.77 4.02
C GLU A 55 -15.50 12.52 2.58
N ARG A 56 -14.60 12.68 1.59
CA ARG A 56 -14.92 12.49 0.17
C ARG A 56 -15.32 11.06 -0.17
N TYR A 57 -14.69 10.07 0.44
CA TYR A 57 -14.83 8.65 0.11
C TYR A 57 -15.48 7.85 1.25
N TRP A 58 -16.22 8.51 2.14
CA TRP A 58 -16.84 7.85 3.29
C TRP A 58 -17.67 6.64 2.88
N ASP A 59 -18.49 6.77 1.83
CA ASP A 59 -19.31 5.67 1.34
C ASP A 59 -18.46 4.50 0.83
N ASN A 60 -17.33 4.76 0.15
CA ASN A 60 -16.43 3.70 -0.28
C ASN A 60 -15.83 2.96 0.93
N LEU A 61 -15.36 3.70 1.94
CA LEU A 61 -14.77 3.14 3.15
C LEU A 61 -15.80 2.34 3.94
N TYR A 62 -16.98 2.91 4.17
CA TYR A 62 -18.09 2.27 4.88
C TYR A 62 -18.55 1.00 4.17
N ASN A 63 -18.82 1.07 2.86
CA ASN A 63 -19.28 -0.09 2.09
C ASN A 63 -18.22 -1.22 2.02
N ASN A 64 -16.93 -0.89 2.08
CA ASN A 64 -15.88 -1.91 2.17
C ASN A 64 -15.92 -2.71 3.48
N CYS A 65 -16.50 -2.13 4.54
CA CYS A 65 -16.61 -2.77 5.85
C CYS A 65 -17.95 -3.47 6.08
N LEU A 66 -18.97 -3.22 5.25
CA LEU A 66 -20.31 -3.77 5.44
C LEU A 66 -20.40 -5.28 5.18
N ASP A 67 -19.58 -5.79 4.27
CA ASP A 67 -19.63 -7.19 3.87
C ASP A 67 -18.24 -7.66 3.40
N ARG A 68 -18.07 -8.97 3.32
CA ARG A 68 -16.87 -9.61 2.77
C ARG A 68 -16.99 -9.70 1.26
N HIS A 69 -16.29 -8.82 0.57
CA HIS A 69 -16.22 -8.80 -0.89
C HIS A 69 -15.15 -9.76 -1.42
N ASP A 70 -15.26 -10.11 -2.70
CA ASP A 70 -14.19 -10.73 -3.49
C ASP A 70 -13.90 -9.85 -4.73
N PRO A 71 -12.75 -9.13 -4.78
CA PRO A 71 -11.72 -9.04 -3.75
C PRO A 71 -12.20 -8.26 -2.51
N PHE A 72 -11.58 -8.49 -1.36
CA PHE A 72 -11.95 -7.85 -0.08
C PHE A 72 -11.93 -6.31 -0.16
N GLU A 73 -11.00 -5.78 -0.95
CA GLU A 73 -10.75 -4.35 -1.13
C GLU A 73 -11.54 -3.74 -2.29
N LYS A 74 -12.64 -4.38 -2.71
CA LYS A 74 -13.48 -3.96 -3.86
C LYS A 74 -13.80 -2.47 -3.88
N TYR A 75 -14.20 -1.88 -2.75
CA TYR A 75 -14.57 -0.46 -2.70
C TYR A 75 -13.37 0.48 -2.51
N LEU A 76 -12.27 -0.02 -1.95
CA LEU A 76 -11.00 0.70 -1.89
C LEU A 76 -10.36 0.81 -3.28
N ASN A 77 -10.40 -0.27 -4.08
CA ASN A 77 -9.87 -0.26 -5.45
C ASN A 77 -10.57 0.80 -6.32
N LYS A 78 -11.87 1.05 -6.11
CA LYS A 78 -12.60 2.16 -6.77
C LYS A 78 -12.08 3.55 -6.40
N ILE A 79 -11.44 3.72 -5.24
CA ILE A 79 -10.75 4.97 -4.88
C ILE A 79 -9.46 5.07 -5.72
N TYR A 80 -8.71 3.97 -5.87
CA TYR A 80 -7.42 3.94 -6.58
C TYR A 80 -7.55 4.12 -8.09
N GLU A 81 -8.73 3.84 -8.65
CA GLU A 81 -9.07 4.22 -10.03
C GLU A 81 -9.12 5.74 -10.25
N LYS A 82 -9.41 6.51 -9.19
CA LYS A 82 -9.64 7.96 -9.25
C LYS A 82 -8.49 8.77 -8.66
N GLU A 83 -7.83 8.22 -7.64
CA GLU A 83 -6.82 8.90 -6.85
C GLU A 83 -5.48 8.18 -6.91
N LEU A 84 -4.39 8.94 -6.84
CA LEU A 84 -3.06 8.38 -6.89
C LEU A 84 -2.75 7.61 -5.60
N CYS A 85 -2.68 6.29 -5.72
CA CYS A 85 -2.19 5.41 -4.67
C CYS A 85 -0.72 5.04 -4.90
N ILE A 86 0.09 5.13 -3.84
CA ILE A 86 1.51 4.80 -3.88
C ILE A 86 1.93 3.90 -2.72
N SER A 87 2.87 3.00 -2.98
CA SER A 87 3.64 2.31 -1.93
C SER A 87 5.13 2.59 -2.13
N PRO A 88 5.95 2.50 -1.07
CA PRO A 88 7.39 2.52 -1.23
C PRO A 88 7.84 1.29 -2.04
N VAL A 89 8.98 1.36 -2.75
CA VAL A 89 9.64 0.17 -3.32
C VAL A 89 10.39 -0.60 -2.21
N LYS A 90 10.95 0.13 -1.23
CA LYS A 90 11.47 -0.45 0.01
C LYS A 90 10.55 -0.06 1.16
N SER A 91 9.76 -1.02 1.62
CA SER A 91 8.72 -0.89 2.65
C SER A 91 9.10 0.02 3.83
N LEU A 92 8.13 0.81 4.29
CA LEU A 92 8.23 1.67 5.48
C LEU A 92 7.87 0.91 6.76
N SER A 93 6.96 -0.04 6.66
CA SER A 93 6.58 -0.94 7.74
C SER A 93 6.71 -2.40 7.29
N ILE A 94 6.62 -3.32 8.24
CA ILE A 94 6.63 -4.75 7.97
C ILE A 94 5.19 -5.24 7.96
N HIS A 95 4.78 -5.92 6.89
CA HIS A 95 3.57 -6.74 6.90
C HIS A 95 3.94 -8.14 7.38
N MET A 96 3.41 -8.55 8.52
CA MET A 96 3.57 -9.89 9.07
C MET A 96 2.37 -10.74 8.68
N THR A 97 2.62 -11.79 7.92
CA THR A 97 1.59 -12.73 7.47
C THR A 97 2.21 -14.11 7.27
N ASN A 98 1.37 -15.12 7.03
CA ASN A 98 1.84 -16.41 6.58
C ASN A 98 2.59 -16.25 5.24
N VAL A 99 3.81 -16.77 5.17
CA VAL A 99 4.67 -16.73 3.97
C VAL A 99 4.01 -17.35 2.74
N ASN A 100 3.11 -18.31 2.95
CA ASN A 100 2.35 -19.00 1.89
C ASN A 100 1.04 -18.29 1.53
N SER A 101 0.74 -17.14 2.14
CA SER A 101 -0.41 -16.34 1.73
C SER A 101 -0.15 -15.67 0.37
N SER A 102 -1.22 -15.43 -0.39
CA SER A 102 -1.15 -14.65 -1.65
C SER A 102 -0.56 -13.25 -1.45
N TYR A 103 -0.60 -12.73 -0.23
CA TYR A 103 -0.06 -11.42 0.13
C TYR A 103 1.43 -11.45 0.48
N GLY A 104 1.94 -12.57 1.01
CA GLY A 104 3.36 -12.82 1.25
C GLY A 104 4.13 -11.80 2.10
N LEU A 105 5.45 -11.98 2.15
CA LEU A 105 6.40 -11.08 2.79
C LEU A 105 7.10 -10.18 1.76
N SER A 106 7.15 -8.88 2.02
CA SER A 106 7.77 -7.87 1.16
C SER A 106 9.19 -8.26 0.71
N PRO A 107 9.49 -8.25 -0.60
CA PRO A 107 10.70 -8.87 -1.14
C PRO A 107 11.99 -8.11 -0.77
N PHE A 108 11.90 -6.82 -0.42
CA PHE A 108 13.06 -5.95 -0.16
C PHE A 108 13.30 -5.68 1.32
N ILE A 109 12.83 -6.57 2.20
CA ILE A 109 13.04 -6.51 3.65
C ILE A 109 13.97 -7.64 4.07
N ASN A 110 15.02 -7.31 4.84
CA ASN A 110 15.85 -8.32 5.51
C ASN A 110 15.22 -8.69 6.87
N TYR A 111 14.28 -9.63 6.83
CA TYR A 111 13.53 -10.07 8.00
C TYR A 111 14.42 -10.66 9.10
N LYS A 112 15.47 -11.39 8.73
CA LYS A 112 16.39 -12.01 9.68
C LYS A 112 17.16 -10.94 10.47
N SER A 113 17.75 -9.97 9.77
CA SER A 113 18.45 -8.84 10.41
C SER A 113 17.54 -8.08 11.36
N LEU A 114 16.31 -7.77 10.92
CA LEU A 114 15.32 -7.09 11.77
C LEU A 114 14.96 -7.90 13.01
N TRP A 115 14.83 -9.22 12.89
CA TRP A 115 14.58 -10.09 14.04
C TRP A 115 15.77 -10.08 15.01
N GLU A 116 16.98 -10.29 14.50
CA GLU A 116 18.22 -10.34 15.30
C GLU A 116 18.53 -8.99 15.99
N GLU A 117 18.29 -7.86 15.32
CA GLU A 117 18.49 -6.52 15.88
C GLU A 117 17.50 -6.19 17.02
N ASN A 118 16.34 -6.85 17.04
CA ASN A 118 15.30 -6.66 18.05
C ASN A 118 15.24 -7.79 19.08
N ASP A 119 16.23 -8.69 19.10
CA ASP A 119 16.40 -9.70 20.14
C ASP A 119 16.83 -9.00 21.45
N TYR A 120 15.84 -8.45 22.15
CA TYR A 120 16.02 -7.80 23.44
C TYR A 120 16.35 -8.88 24.47
N LYS A 121 17.61 -8.87 24.93
CA LYS A 121 18.10 -9.71 26.02
C LYS A 121 17.96 -9.03 27.38
#